data_AF-A0A530M1H8-F1
#
_entry.id   AF-A0A530M1H8-F1
#
_cell.length_a   1.000
_cell.length_b   1.000
_cell.length_c   1.000
_cell.angle_alpha   90.00
_cell.angle_beta   90.00
_cell.angle_gamma   90.00
#
_symmetry.space_group_name_H-M   'P 1'
#
loop_
_entity.id
_entity.type
_entity.pdbx_description
1 polymer ?
#
loop_
_entity_poly.entity_id
_entity_poly.type
_entity_poly.pdbx_seq_one_letter_code
_entity_poly.pdbx_strand_id
1 'polypeptide(L)'
;FWLNIGRETQLERFHDRRWSPLKSWKFSPIDIAGITKWDDYTKARDLMFERTHEEFAPWIIVRANDKRRARLAIIRRILLSLPY
;
A
#
# COMPACT_ATOMS: atom_id res chain seq x y z
N PHE A 1 -4.74 8.32 -0.24
CA PHE A 1 -5.09 6.89 -0.15
C PHE A 1 -3.90 6.10 0.39
N TRP A 2 -4.11 5.21 1.34
CA TRP A 2 -3.08 4.28 1.83
C TRP A 2 -3.43 2.85 1.44
N LEU A 3 -2.56 2.19 0.67
CA LEU A 3 -2.77 0.81 0.23
C LEU A 3 -2.18 -0.16 1.24
N ASN A 4 -3.02 -0.66 2.14
CA ASN A 4 -2.58 -1.57 3.18
C ASN A 4 -2.56 -3.01 2.66
N ILE A 5 -1.42 -3.69 2.82
CA ILE A 5 -1.28 -5.12 2.53
C ILE A 5 -0.83 -5.85 3.80
N GLY A 6 -1.12 -7.15 3.89
CA GLY A 6 -0.56 -8.01 4.94
C GLY A 6 0.93 -8.26 4.73
N ARG A 7 1.63 -8.64 5.80
CA ARG A 7 3.07 -8.93 5.78
C ARG A 7 3.37 -10.11 4.86
N GLU A 8 2.55 -11.14 4.93
CA GLU A 8 2.65 -12.35 4.11
C GLU A 8 2.48 -12.02 2.64
N THR A 9 1.45 -11.23 2.29
CA THR A 9 1.20 -10.78 0.93
C THR A 9 2.32 -9.87 0.41
N GLN A 10 2.98 -9.09 1.26
CA GLN A 10 4.15 -8.31 0.87
C GLN A 10 5.32 -9.22 0.50
N LEU A 11 5.64 -10.19 1.36
CA LEU A 11 6.73 -11.15 1.15
C LEU A 11 6.52 -12.00 -0.12
N GLU A 12 5.31 -12.52 -0.31
CA GLU A 12 4.92 -13.26 -1.52
C GLU A 12 5.16 -12.42 -2.78
N ARG A 13 4.75 -11.14 -2.76
CA ARG A 13 4.95 -10.24 -3.90
C ARG A 13 6.42 -9.90 -4.15
N PHE A 14 7.25 -9.83 -3.11
CA PHE A 14 8.69 -9.64 -3.26
C PHE A 14 9.35 -10.87 -3.89
N HIS A 15 8.97 -12.06 -3.42
CA HIS A 15 9.40 -13.32 -4.01
C HIS A 15 9.02 -13.39 -5.50
N ASP A 16 7.76 -13.11 -5.85
CA ASP A 16 7.30 -13.06 -7.24
C ASP A 16 8.08 -12.06 -8.10
N ARG A 17 8.41 -10.89 -7.56
CA ARG A 17 9.20 -9.88 -8.29
C ARG A 17 10.61 -10.37 -8.54
N ARG A 18 11.24 -11.03 -7.56
CA ARG A 18 12.63 -11.51 -7.66
C ARG A 18 12.82 -12.53 -8.79
N TRP A 19 11.81 -13.36 -9.04
CA TRP A 19 11.86 -14.45 -10.03
C TRP A 19 11.19 -14.13 -11.36
N SER A 20 10.37 -13.08 -11.43
CA SER A 20 9.68 -12.71 -12.67
C SER A 20 10.57 -11.84 -13.57
N PRO A 21 10.93 -12.28 -14.79
CA PRO A 21 11.76 -11.49 -15.71
C PRO A 21 11.12 -10.15 -16.11
N LEU A 22 9.79 -10.06 -16.12
CA LEU A 22 9.05 -8.83 -16.44
C LEU A 22 8.89 -7.84 -15.27
N LYS A 23 9.22 -8.25 -14.04
CA LYS A 23 8.93 -7.48 -12.81
C LYS A 23 10.16 -7.28 -11.92
N SER A 24 11.28 -7.92 -12.23
CA SER A 24 12.54 -7.87 -11.47
C SER A 24 13.04 -6.46 -11.25
N TRP A 25 12.87 -5.57 -12.25
CA TRP A 25 13.23 -4.16 -12.14
C TRP A 25 12.49 -3.39 -11.03
N LYS A 26 11.36 -3.91 -10.53
CA LYS A 26 10.59 -3.32 -9.41
C LYS A 26 11.08 -3.79 -8.04
N PHE A 27 12.17 -4.56 -7.99
CA PHE A 27 12.77 -5.06 -6.78
C PHE A 27 14.10 -4.34 -6.56
N SER A 28 14.22 -3.68 -5.42
CA SER A 28 15.31 -2.78 -5.11
C SER A 28 15.94 -3.11 -3.75
N PRO A 29 17.16 -2.62 -3.45
CA PRO A 29 17.80 -2.86 -2.17
C PRO A 29 16.97 -2.37 -0.96
N ILE A 30 16.15 -1.33 -1.15
CA ILE A 30 15.29 -0.81 -0.09
C ILE A 30 14.13 -1.77 0.22
N ASP A 31 13.63 -2.52 -0.77
CA ASP A 31 12.61 -3.55 -0.54
C ASP A 31 13.17 -4.66 0.37
N ILE A 32 14.43 -5.06 0.16
CA ILE A 32 15.12 -6.06 0.99
C ILE A 32 15.29 -5.54 2.41
N ALA A 33 15.81 -4.32 2.57
CA ALA A 33 15.99 -3.69 3.88
C ALA A 33 14.65 -3.43 4.60
N GLY A 34 13.56 -3.26 3.85
CA GLY A 34 12.24 -3.02 4.39
C GLY A 34 11.60 -4.26 5.04
N ILE A 35 12.03 -5.48 4.69
CA ILE A 35 11.46 -6.73 5.23
C ILE A 35 11.62 -6.82 6.76
N THR A 36 12.77 -6.40 7.28
CA THR A 36 13.05 -6.44 8.73
C THR A 36 12.44 -5.25 9.48
N LYS A 37 12.03 -4.20 8.76
CA LYS A 37 11.51 -2.94 9.32
C LYS A 37 9.98 -2.86 9.29
N TRP A 38 9.28 -4.01 9.22
CA TRP A 38 7.82 -4.04 9.14
C TRP A 38 7.15 -3.25 10.27
N ASP A 39 7.60 -3.45 11.51
CA ASP A 39 7.03 -2.78 12.68
C ASP A 39 7.36 -1.29 12.70
N ASP A 40 8.54 -0.89 12.23
CA ASP A 40 8.93 0.51 12.13
C ASP A 40 8.08 1.25 11.09
N TYR A 41 7.85 0.64 9.92
CA TYR A 41 6.92 1.19 8.91
C TYR A 41 5.49 1.27 9.44
N THR A 42 5.07 0.28 10.23
CA THR A 42 3.74 0.26 10.85
C THR A 42 3.59 1.42 11.84
N LYS A 43 4.55 1.60 12.74
CA LYS A 43 4.57 2.74 13.68
C LYS A 43 4.60 4.08 12.96
N ALA A 44 5.44 4.22 11.93
CA ALA A 44 5.54 5.45 11.15
C ALA A 44 4.23 5.78 10.41
N ARG A 45 3.57 4.75 9.85
CA ARG A 45 2.25 4.89 9.22
C ARG A 45 1.20 5.37 10.23
N ASP A 46 1.16 4.75 11.41
CA ASP A 46 0.15 5.07 12.42
C ASP A 46 0.34 6.51 12.94
N LEU A 47 1.58 6.92 13.18
CA LEU A 47 1.92 8.31 13.53
C LEU A 47 1.54 9.29 12.40
N MET A 48 1.79 8.93 11.14
CA MET A 48 1.40 9.75 9.98
C MET A 48 -0.12 9.95 9.96
N PHE A 49 -0.92 8.89 10.17
CA PHE A 49 -2.38 9.01 10.22
C PHE A 49 -2.84 9.90 11.37
N GLU A 50 -2.30 9.69 12.56
CA GLU A 50 -2.65 10.50 13.74
C GLU A 50 -2.38 12.00 13.53
N ARG A 51 -1.28 12.33 12.85
CA ARG A 51 -0.82 13.72 12.71
C ARG A 51 -1.34 14.46 11.48
N THR A 52 -1.81 13.74 10.48
CA THR A 52 -2.10 14.34 9.15
C THR A 52 -3.45 13.95 8.58
N HIS A 53 -4.26 13.16 9.31
CA HIS A 53 -5.64 12.91 8.92
C HIS A 53 -6.52 14.09 9.34
N GLU A 54 -7.00 14.83 8.36
CA GLU A 54 -7.88 15.98 8.57
C GLU A 54 -9.20 15.80 7.81
N GLU A 55 -10.29 16.43 8.27
CA GLU A 55 -11.61 16.30 7.66
C GLU A 55 -11.62 16.76 6.19
N PHE A 56 -10.90 17.84 5.89
CA PHE A 56 -10.76 18.36 4.53
C PHE A 56 -9.78 17.55 3.66
N ALA A 57 -8.94 16.70 4.27
CA ALA A 57 -7.93 15.90 3.60
C ALA A 57 -7.80 14.50 4.23
N PRO A 58 -8.86 13.67 4.18
CA PRO A 58 -8.89 12.42 4.94
C PRO A 58 -7.99 11.35 4.31
N TRP A 59 -7.21 10.66 5.15
CA TRP A 59 -6.57 9.41 4.75
C TRP A 59 -7.61 8.31 4.52
N ILE A 60 -7.69 7.83 3.27
CA ILE A 60 -8.53 6.69 2.90
C ILE A 60 -7.69 5.41 2.86
N ILE A 61 -7.96 4.48 3.76
CA ILE A 61 -7.25 3.19 3.85
C ILE A 61 -7.95 2.15 2.97
N VAL A 62 -7.18 1.51 2.09
CA VAL A 62 -7.67 0.48 1.15
C VAL A 62 -6.96 -0.83 1.42
N ARG A 63 -7.71 -1.89 1.74
CA ARG A 63 -7.18 -3.25 1.90
C ARG A 63 -6.81 -3.81 0.53
N ALA A 64 -5.52 -3.89 0.25
CA ALA A 64 -4.97 -4.11 -1.08
C ALA A 64 -4.33 -5.49 -1.31
N ASN A 65 -4.68 -6.49 -0.49
CA ASN A 65 -4.24 -7.88 -0.70
C ASN A 65 -4.71 -8.40 -2.08
N ASP A 66 -5.97 -8.12 -2.45
CA ASP A 66 -6.47 -8.30 -3.81
C ASP A 66 -6.27 -7.01 -4.63
N LYS A 67 -5.38 -7.08 -5.62
CA LYS A 67 -5.04 -5.93 -6.49
C LYS A 67 -6.23 -5.46 -7.33
N ARG A 68 -7.09 -6.37 -7.81
CA ARG A 68 -8.21 -6.03 -8.70
C ARG A 68 -9.29 -5.30 -7.90
N ARG A 69 -9.67 -5.84 -6.75
CA ARG A 69 -10.65 -5.21 -5.85
C ARG A 69 -10.17 -3.86 -5.34
N ALA A 70 -8.88 -3.73 -4.98
CA ALA A 70 -8.32 -2.46 -4.52
C ALA A 70 -8.41 -1.37 -5.59
N ARG A 71 -8.11 -1.69 -6.86
CA ARG A 71 -8.23 -0.74 -7.97
C ARG A 71 -9.67 -0.24 -8.15
N LEU A 72 -10.63 -1.17 -8.17
CA LEU A 72 -12.05 -0.81 -8.29
C LEU A 72 -12.53 0.05 -7.12
N ALA A 73 -12.12 -0.28 -5.89
CA ALA A 73 -12.49 0.47 -4.69
C ALA A 73 -11.97 1.92 -4.73
N ILE A 74 -10.71 2.12 -5.15
CA ILE A 74 -10.11 3.46 -5.28
C ILE A 74 -10.86 4.28 -6.34
N ILE A 75 -11.05 3.73 -7.53
CA ILE A 75 -11.76 4.40 -8.62
C ILE A 75 -13.18 4.78 -8.15
N ARG A 76 -13.91 3.84 -7.56
CA ARG A 76 -15.25 4.10 -7.01
C ARG A 76 -15.24 5.22 -5.98
N ARG A 77 -14.26 5.25 -5.08
CA ARG A 77 -14.18 6.28 -4.03
C ARG A 77 -13.91 7.68 -4.60
N ILE A 78 -13.07 7.79 -5.62
CA ILE A 78 -12.78 9.04 -6.33
C ILE A 78 -14.04 9.53 -7.05
N LEU A 79 -14.71 8.63 -7.77
CA LEU A 79 -15.94 8.98 -8.48
C LEU A 79 -17.03 9.47 -7.51
N LEU A 80 -17.25 8.78 -6.39
CA LEU A 80 -18.23 9.21 -5.39
C LEU A 80 -17.88 10.53 -4.67
N SER A 81 -16.64 11.02 -4.76
CA SER A 81 -16.27 12.33 -4.19
C SER A 81 -16.47 13.51 -5.13
N LEU A 82 -16.75 13.26 -6.41
CA LEU A 82 -16.89 14.31 -7.41
C LEU A 82 -18.37 14.50 -7.75
N PRO A 83 -18.89 15.75 -7.75
CA PRO A 83 -20.25 16.03 -8.21
C PRO A 83 -20.27 16.15 -9.74
N TYR A 84 -20.29 15.02 -10.45
CA TYR A 84 -20.39 14.95 -11.91
C TYR A 84 -21.72 14.36 -12.37
#